data_AF-A0A0W1L7E1-F1
#
_entry.id   AF-A0A0W1L7E1-F1
#
_cell.length_a   1.000
_cell.length_b   1.000
_cell.length_c   1.000
_cell.angle_alpha   90.00
_cell.angle_beta   90.00
_cell.angle_gamma   90.00
#
_symmetry.space_group_name_H-M   'P 1'
#
loop_
_entity.id
_entity.type
_entity.pdbx_description
1 polymer ?
#
loop_
_entity_poly.entity_id
_entity_poly.type
_entity_poly.pdbx_seq_one_letter_code
_entity_poly.pdbx_strand_id
1 'polypeptide(L)'
;MLKTFLATSILLASPLVLASQQLSIKTSNELITTDTSMAFAYNDELQQLAQVDLANNLNYMLTLPQHSLGFDTAILANKQHPQALILTTDGVYLSEKDKSVLLFKYESVLNRLDSDKFTKVNFIIDANKDGLSDILLPDIEKNTLYIQDQQGQFNAHTFTKQAQFRGDFRANRFKLDIDISIAPQVFDLNQDGLTDLVFSNKKNAQVLLANEAGFAHSTSYLDFNMQLGKTPDGETLEIESLLDINNDGFVDLITKKIPDVDGMDAMSATVHRQLHMGLAAGGFAQKAIKLPETSMIGNIKFDEDFDNDGLMDLQRFNIDFGFGTIASMAMGGGDTEVDVEFSVHKQLTSGQFSEDPNADFEVETPLSMSNNSSLKPLFLGDINGDNKLDAIYKSGSKTLSVYYGETTDLLSAKRKKIKHKLPEKNHDILLLDINNDAKKDFVFKFTDEDGTSTIKTVIN
;
A
#
# COMPACT_ATOMS: atom_id res chain seq x y z
N MET A 1 -9.32 -56.54 22.09
CA MET A 1 -9.53 -55.34 21.25
C MET A 1 -9.47 -54.12 22.15
N LEU A 2 -8.32 -53.43 22.20
CA LEU A 2 -8.16 -52.20 22.98
C LEU A 2 -7.72 -51.12 21.98
N LYS A 3 -8.61 -50.15 21.72
CA LYS A 3 -8.31 -48.99 20.86
C LYS A 3 -7.56 -47.96 21.71
N THR A 4 -6.34 -47.66 21.32
CA THR A 4 -5.53 -46.57 21.88
C THR A 4 -6.07 -45.25 21.33
N PHE A 5 -6.55 -44.39 22.22
CA PHE A 5 -6.80 -42.98 21.92
C PHE A 5 -5.45 -42.26 21.90
N LEU A 6 -5.00 -41.78 20.74
CA LEU A 6 -3.96 -40.76 20.68
C LEU A 6 -4.63 -39.43 21.03
N ALA A 7 -4.38 -38.93 22.24
CA ALA A 7 -4.71 -37.55 22.59
C ALA A 7 -3.61 -36.65 22.01
N THR A 8 -3.91 -35.95 20.93
CA THR A 8 -3.06 -34.87 20.42
C THR A 8 -3.18 -33.70 21.39
N SER A 9 -2.20 -33.55 22.28
CA SER A 9 -2.10 -32.38 23.15
C SER A 9 -1.67 -31.18 22.31
N ILE A 10 -2.63 -30.33 21.93
CA ILE A 10 -2.36 -28.98 21.44
C ILE A 10 -1.87 -28.18 22.66
N LEU A 11 -0.56 -27.97 22.76
CA LEU A 11 0.02 -27.00 23.68
C LEU A 11 -0.38 -25.61 23.20
N LEU A 12 -1.38 -25.01 23.84
CA LEU A 12 -1.63 -23.57 23.75
C LEU A 12 -0.46 -22.86 24.43
N ALA A 13 0.57 -22.52 23.66
CA ALA A 13 1.58 -21.57 24.10
C ALA A 13 0.88 -20.22 24.28
N SER A 14 0.97 -19.65 25.47
CA SER A 14 0.52 -18.28 25.71
C SER A 14 1.42 -17.31 24.94
N PRO A 15 0.86 -16.26 24.29
CA PRO A 15 1.63 -15.34 23.48
C PRO A 15 2.76 -14.70 24.30
N LEU A 16 3.96 -14.61 23.69
CA LEU A 16 5.14 -14.07 24.34
C LEU A 16 5.20 -12.56 24.09
N VAL A 17 5.18 -11.77 25.16
CA VAL A 17 5.33 -10.32 25.08
C VAL A 17 6.81 -9.97 25.24
N LEU A 18 7.41 -9.36 24.22
CA LEU A 18 8.78 -8.82 24.32
C LEU A 18 8.79 -7.58 25.21
N ALA A 19 9.96 -7.27 25.78
CA ALA A 19 10.14 -6.04 26.54
C ALA A 19 9.84 -4.82 25.64
N SER A 20 9.18 -3.80 26.18
CA SER A 20 8.93 -2.58 25.43
C SER A 20 10.24 -1.80 25.18
N GLN A 21 10.39 -1.22 24.00
CA GLN A 21 11.49 -0.30 23.69
C GLN A 21 10.96 1.12 23.47
N GLN A 22 11.64 2.11 24.04
CA GLN A 22 11.41 3.51 23.67
C GLN A 22 12.16 3.81 22.38
N LEU A 23 11.52 4.54 21.46
CA LEU A 23 12.17 5.01 20.24
C LEU A 23 13.25 6.06 20.54
N SER A 24 14.35 6.01 19.78
CA SER A 24 15.48 6.93 19.88
C SER A 24 15.14 8.35 19.39
N ILE A 25 14.00 8.50 18.71
CA ILE A 25 13.48 9.78 18.22
C ILE A 25 12.06 9.97 18.75
N LYS A 26 11.62 11.23 18.85
CA LYS A 26 10.22 11.56 19.11
C LYS A 26 9.49 11.63 17.78
N THR A 27 8.35 10.96 17.65
CA THR A 27 7.54 11.00 16.43
C THR A 27 6.11 10.51 16.67
N SER A 28 5.15 11.22 16.08
CA SER A 28 3.75 10.81 15.99
C SER A 28 3.40 10.14 14.64
N ASN A 29 4.36 10.02 13.73
CA ASN A 29 4.18 9.35 12.43
C ASN A 29 4.14 7.83 12.59
N GLU A 30 3.42 7.14 11.71
CA GLU A 30 3.44 5.68 11.67
C GLU A 30 4.86 5.14 11.41
N LEU A 31 5.11 3.91 11.84
CA LEU A 31 6.34 3.21 11.46
C LEU A 31 6.27 2.82 9.99
N ILE A 32 7.39 2.98 9.29
CA ILE A 32 7.56 2.47 7.93
C ILE A 32 8.00 1.01 8.04
N THR A 33 7.10 0.10 7.63
CA THR A 33 7.40 -1.34 7.52
C THR A 33 8.28 -1.64 6.31
N THR A 34 9.03 -2.74 6.39
CA THR A 34 9.73 -3.37 5.26
C THR A 34 9.30 -4.83 5.05
N ASP A 35 8.19 -5.22 5.69
CA ASP A 35 7.63 -6.57 5.71
C ASP A 35 8.57 -7.63 6.30
N THR A 36 9.60 -7.16 7.01
CA THR A 36 10.53 -7.94 7.82
C THR A 36 10.49 -7.47 9.27
N SER A 37 11.34 -8.04 10.13
CA SER A 37 11.55 -7.55 11.50
C SER A 37 12.18 -6.15 11.57
N MET A 38 12.56 -5.56 10.44
CA MET A 38 13.12 -4.22 10.36
C MET A 38 12.07 -3.19 9.97
N ALA A 39 11.99 -2.11 10.75
CA ALA A 39 11.14 -0.96 10.47
C ALA A 39 11.93 0.35 10.61
N PHE A 40 11.35 1.45 10.15
CA PHE A 40 11.92 2.79 10.28
C PHE A 40 10.92 3.76 10.91
N ALA A 41 11.43 4.66 11.74
CA ALA A 41 10.67 5.75 12.34
C ALA A 41 11.26 7.08 11.87
N TYR A 42 10.43 8.08 11.59
CA TYR A 42 10.91 9.38 11.11
C TYR A 42 10.18 10.54 11.79
N ASN A 43 10.84 11.69 11.88
CA ASN A 43 10.26 12.95 12.34
C ASN A 43 10.45 14.03 11.26
N ASP A 44 9.34 14.57 10.78
CA ASP A 44 9.32 15.51 9.65
C ASP A 44 9.94 16.86 10.00
N GLU A 45 9.62 17.38 11.18
CA GLU A 45 9.98 18.73 11.63
C GLU A 45 11.43 18.79 12.10
N LEU A 46 11.88 17.76 12.82
CA LEU A 46 13.24 17.66 13.33
C LEU A 46 14.20 17.03 12.31
N GLN A 47 13.68 16.57 11.16
CA GLN A 47 14.44 15.86 10.13
C GLN A 47 15.28 14.73 10.73
N GLN A 48 14.60 13.79 11.39
CA GLN A 48 15.24 12.64 12.04
C GLN A 48 14.74 11.35 11.41
N LEU A 49 15.63 10.35 11.36
CA LEU A 49 15.31 8.99 10.93
C LEU A 49 15.92 8.02 11.94
N ALA A 50 15.21 6.96 12.27
CA ALA A 50 15.69 5.89 13.12
C ALA A 50 15.38 4.54 12.49
N GLN A 51 16.34 3.61 12.62
CA GLN A 51 16.14 2.21 12.30
C GLN A 51 15.66 1.48 13.55
N VAL A 52 14.66 0.61 13.40
CA VAL A 52 14.02 -0.14 14.47
C VAL A 52 14.09 -1.64 14.15
N ASP A 53 14.86 -2.37 14.94
CA ASP A 53 14.92 -3.84 14.93
C ASP A 53 13.93 -4.39 15.96
N LEU A 54 12.81 -4.90 15.45
CA LEU A 54 11.70 -5.39 16.25
C LEU A 54 12.01 -6.75 16.90
N ALA A 55 12.86 -7.56 16.28
CA ALA A 55 13.21 -8.89 16.77
C ALA A 55 14.19 -8.80 17.95
N ASN A 56 15.16 -7.89 17.89
CA ASN A 56 16.19 -7.74 18.92
C ASN A 56 15.89 -6.65 19.94
N ASN A 57 14.76 -5.94 19.80
CA ASN A 57 14.36 -4.84 20.66
C ASN A 57 15.39 -3.70 20.71
N LEU A 58 15.95 -3.36 19.54
CA LEU A 58 16.98 -2.34 19.37
C LEU A 58 16.51 -1.27 18.40
N ASN A 59 16.84 -0.02 18.68
CA ASN A 59 16.66 1.06 17.72
C ASN A 59 17.74 2.13 17.90
N TYR A 60 18.07 2.82 16.81
CA TYR A 60 19.04 3.91 16.84
C TYR A 60 18.75 4.92 15.73
N MET A 61 19.14 6.16 15.99
CA MET A 61 19.07 7.24 15.02
C MET A 61 20.10 7.01 13.91
N LEU A 62 19.69 7.28 12.68
CA LEU A 62 20.54 7.25 11.50
C LEU A 62 21.11 8.63 11.21
N THR A 63 22.29 8.67 10.58
CA THR A 63 22.93 9.92 10.17
C THR A 63 22.37 10.37 8.82
N LEU A 64 21.81 11.58 8.78
CA LEU A 64 21.30 12.19 7.55
C LEU A 64 22.32 13.14 6.92
N PRO A 65 22.46 13.15 5.59
CA PRO A 65 23.20 14.17 4.86
C PRO A 65 22.50 15.54 4.93
N GLN A 66 23.25 16.60 4.62
CA GLN A 66 22.67 17.93 4.46
C GLN A 66 21.72 17.98 3.25
N HIS A 67 20.75 18.89 3.28
CA HIS A 67 19.79 19.10 2.18
C HIS A 67 18.97 17.84 1.82
N SER A 68 18.59 17.07 2.84
CA SER A 68 17.71 15.91 2.70
C SER A 68 16.32 16.33 2.26
N LEU A 69 15.82 15.75 1.18
CA LEU A 69 14.47 15.92 0.66
C LEU A 69 13.49 14.89 1.24
N GLY A 70 13.99 13.68 1.53
CA GLY A 70 13.20 12.58 2.06
C GLY A 70 13.98 11.27 2.06
N PHE A 71 13.29 10.18 2.40
CA PHE A 71 13.89 8.85 2.42
C PHE A 71 12.97 7.78 1.86
N ASP A 72 13.55 6.63 1.55
CA ASP A 72 12.83 5.40 1.25
C ASP A 72 13.64 4.20 1.73
N THR A 73 13.06 3.01 1.68
CA THR A 73 13.68 1.76 2.12
C THR A 73 14.06 0.89 0.94
N ALA A 74 15.29 0.37 0.93
CA ALA A 74 15.86 -0.37 -0.20
C ALA A 74 16.52 -1.67 0.24
N ILE A 75 16.36 -2.72 -0.56
CA ILE A 75 17.15 -3.96 -0.51
C ILE A 75 18.40 -3.73 -1.36
N LEU A 76 19.56 -3.75 -0.71
CA LEU A 76 20.85 -3.53 -1.39
C LEU A 76 21.64 -4.82 -1.48
N ALA A 77 22.36 -4.98 -2.59
CA ALA A 77 23.34 -6.05 -2.72
C ALA A 77 24.33 -5.99 -1.56
N ASN A 78 24.69 -7.17 -1.05
CA ASN A 78 25.60 -7.33 0.08
C ASN A 78 25.11 -6.76 1.43
N LYS A 79 23.81 -6.42 1.55
CA LYS A 79 23.17 -6.07 2.83
C LYS A 79 22.15 -7.14 3.19
N GLN A 80 22.14 -7.57 4.45
CA GLN A 80 21.26 -8.63 4.95
C GLN A 80 19.84 -8.15 5.24
N HIS A 81 19.68 -6.84 5.46
CA HIS A 81 18.42 -6.23 5.86
C HIS A 81 18.13 -5.00 5.00
N PRO A 82 16.86 -4.64 4.82
CA PRO A 82 16.48 -3.38 4.20
C PRO A 82 17.21 -2.19 4.83
N GLN A 83 17.66 -1.26 3.99
CA GLN A 83 18.42 -0.08 4.36
C GLN A 83 17.62 1.19 4.06
N ALA A 84 17.90 2.28 4.77
CA ALA A 84 17.34 3.58 4.40
C ALA A 84 18.23 4.30 3.39
N LEU A 85 17.66 4.69 2.27
CA LEU A 85 18.27 5.62 1.32
C LEU A 85 17.69 7.01 1.49
N ILE A 86 18.56 8.02 1.45
CA ILE A 86 18.21 9.43 1.59
C ILE A 86 18.36 10.10 0.24
N LEU A 87 17.28 10.71 -0.21
CA LEU A 87 17.27 11.56 -1.38
C LEU A 87 17.64 12.98 -0.94
N THR A 88 18.69 13.54 -1.52
CA THR A 88 19.11 14.94 -1.29
C THR A 88 19.05 15.72 -2.60
N THR A 89 19.30 17.03 -2.53
CA THR A 89 19.42 17.88 -3.73
C THR A 89 20.73 17.67 -4.50
N ASP A 90 21.67 16.83 -4.04
CA ASP A 90 22.97 16.62 -4.67
C ASP A 90 23.32 15.15 -4.96
N GLY A 91 22.54 14.21 -4.44
CA GLY A 91 22.74 12.78 -4.67
C GLY A 91 21.77 11.87 -3.91
N VAL A 92 22.06 10.58 -3.98
CA VAL A 92 21.39 9.56 -3.15
C VAL A 92 22.41 8.97 -2.19
N TYR A 93 22.05 8.89 -0.92
CA TYR A 93 22.95 8.46 0.16
C TYR A 93 22.38 7.24 0.87
N LEU A 94 23.23 6.27 1.18
CA LEU A 94 22.95 5.24 2.18
C LEU A 94 23.11 5.85 3.57
N SER A 95 22.07 5.77 4.40
CA SER A 95 22.10 6.24 5.79
C SER A 95 22.50 5.11 6.73
N GLU A 96 23.60 5.29 7.46
CA GLU A 96 24.07 4.37 8.50
C GLU A 96 24.08 5.10 9.85
N LYS A 97 24.31 4.35 10.94
CA LYS A 97 24.29 4.88 12.31
C LYS A 97 25.23 6.10 12.48
N ASP A 98 26.49 5.95 12.06
CA ASP A 98 27.55 6.91 12.37
C ASP A 98 27.93 7.80 11.18
N LYS A 99 27.39 7.53 9.98
CA LYS A 99 27.71 8.26 8.75
C LYS A 99 26.62 8.07 7.69
N SER A 100 26.63 8.94 6.70
CA SER A 100 25.93 8.72 5.42
C SER A 100 26.96 8.51 4.32
N VAL A 101 26.71 7.58 3.41
CA VAL A 101 27.60 7.23 2.31
C VAL A 101 26.94 7.62 0.99
N LEU A 102 27.57 8.52 0.23
CA LEU A 102 27.10 8.87 -1.11
C LEU A 102 27.17 7.63 -2.03
N LEU A 103 26.05 7.26 -2.62
CA LEU A 103 25.99 6.19 -3.62
C LEU A 103 26.32 6.74 -5.01
N PHE A 104 25.61 7.79 -5.42
CA PHE A 104 25.85 8.49 -6.68
C PHE A 104 25.24 9.91 -6.66
N LYS A 105 25.74 10.75 -7.58
CA LYS A 105 25.15 12.06 -7.87
C LYS A 105 24.21 11.97 -9.06
N TYR A 106 23.26 12.88 -9.15
CA TYR A 106 22.32 12.96 -10.26
C TYR A 106 22.03 14.41 -10.66
N GLU A 107 21.49 14.59 -11.87
CA GLU A 107 20.89 15.85 -12.34
C GLU A 107 19.40 15.63 -12.66
N SER A 108 18.53 16.48 -12.12
CA SER A 108 17.07 16.44 -12.24
C SER A 108 16.47 17.76 -11.71
N VAL A 109 15.18 18.00 -12.00
CA VAL A 109 14.38 19.03 -11.31
C VAL A 109 14.51 19.00 -9.78
N LEU A 110 14.76 17.83 -9.17
CA LEU A 110 14.89 17.66 -7.73
C LEU A 110 16.07 18.45 -7.13
N ASN A 111 17.15 18.70 -7.89
CA ASN A 111 18.29 19.49 -7.41
C ASN A 111 17.93 20.96 -7.12
N ARG A 112 16.75 21.42 -7.56
CA ARG A 112 16.26 22.79 -7.38
C ARG A 112 15.21 22.91 -6.29
N LEU A 113 14.83 21.80 -5.67
CA LEU A 113 13.87 21.80 -4.59
C LEU A 113 14.54 22.27 -3.30
N ASP A 114 13.76 22.95 -2.49
CA ASP A 114 14.06 23.19 -1.09
C ASP A 114 12.93 22.55 -0.29
N SER A 115 13.27 21.80 0.75
CA SER A 115 12.29 21.13 1.60
C SER A 115 12.62 21.44 3.05
N ASP A 116 11.64 22.02 3.73
CA ASP A 116 11.65 22.17 5.19
C ASP A 116 11.21 20.89 5.90
N LYS A 117 10.58 19.96 5.17
CA LYS A 117 10.06 18.69 5.69
C LYS A 117 10.88 17.49 5.23
N PHE A 118 11.02 16.52 6.14
CA PHE A 118 11.62 15.23 5.85
C PHE A 118 10.57 14.11 5.93
N THR A 119 10.26 13.45 4.82
CA THR A 119 9.20 12.43 4.78
C THR A 119 9.61 11.22 3.95
N LYS A 120 8.79 10.16 3.98
CA LYS A 120 8.94 9.05 3.06
C LYS A 120 8.56 9.50 1.64
N VAL A 121 9.44 9.25 0.68
CA VAL A 121 9.23 9.55 -0.74
C VAL A 121 9.42 8.27 -1.52
N ASN A 122 8.48 7.93 -2.40
CA ASN A 122 8.55 6.69 -3.17
C ASN A 122 9.47 6.87 -4.39
N PHE A 123 10.74 6.51 -4.24
CA PHE A 123 11.74 6.54 -5.33
C PHE A 123 12.46 5.21 -5.51
N ILE A 124 12.12 4.20 -4.69
CA ILE A 124 12.65 2.85 -4.78
C ILE A 124 11.65 1.93 -5.47
N ILE A 125 12.14 1.14 -6.42
CA ILE A 125 11.38 0.10 -7.13
C ILE A 125 12.29 -1.10 -7.40
N ASP A 126 11.75 -2.29 -7.60
CA ASP A 126 12.48 -3.41 -8.21
C ASP A 126 12.02 -3.50 -9.68
N ALA A 127 12.74 -2.84 -10.59
CA ALA A 127 12.28 -2.63 -11.97
C ALA A 127 12.45 -3.87 -12.84
N ASN A 128 13.43 -4.71 -12.51
CA ASN A 128 13.79 -5.93 -13.25
C ASN A 128 13.40 -7.22 -12.53
N LYS A 129 12.72 -7.13 -11.37
CA LYS A 129 12.30 -8.24 -10.50
C LYS A 129 13.44 -9.16 -10.08
N ASP A 130 14.64 -8.61 -9.85
CA ASP A 130 15.80 -9.38 -9.38
C ASP A 130 15.92 -9.46 -7.85
N GLY A 131 14.98 -8.85 -7.12
CA GLY A 131 14.94 -8.80 -5.67
C GLY A 131 15.82 -7.71 -5.05
N LEU A 132 16.55 -6.94 -5.86
CA LEU A 132 17.28 -5.76 -5.44
C LEU A 132 16.48 -4.49 -5.74
N SER A 133 16.74 -3.46 -4.96
CA SER A 133 16.13 -2.15 -5.15
C SER A 133 16.88 -1.31 -6.16
N ASP A 134 16.16 -0.86 -7.18
CA ASP A 134 16.53 0.19 -8.12
C ASP A 134 16.01 1.54 -7.65
N ILE A 135 16.51 2.61 -8.27
CA ILE A 135 16.14 3.99 -7.94
C ILE A 135 15.59 4.69 -9.16
N LEU A 136 14.34 5.13 -9.11
CA LEU A 136 13.73 5.94 -10.16
C LEU A 136 13.70 7.41 -9.75
N LEU A 137 14.49 8.24 -10.41
CA LEU A 137 14.50 9.68 -10.18
C LEU A 137 13.75 10.39 -11.30
N PRO A 138 12.69 11.15 -10.96
CA PRO A 138 11.91 11.84 -11.96
C PRO A 138 12.63 13.10 -12.46
N ASP A 139 12.28 13.51 -13.67
CA ASP A 139 12.53 14.86 -14.18
C ASP A 139 11.32 15.28 -15.04
N ILE A 140 11.28 16.52 -15.49
CA ILE A 140 10.16 17.04 -16.29
C ILE A 140 10.01 16.27 -17.61
N GLU A 141 11.13 15.96 -18.28
CA GLU A 141 11.07 15.22 -19.56
C GLU A 141 11.97 13.98 -19.57
N LYS A 142 13.10 14.02 -18.87
CA LYS A 142 14.14 12.97 -18.91
C LYS A 142 14.30 12.30 -17.56
N ASN A 143 13.55 11.23 -17.36
CA ASN A 143 13.57 10.47 -16.12
C ASN A 143 14.78 9.53 -16.17
N THR A 144 15.34 9.20 -15.00
CA THR A 144 16.49 8.29 -14.93
C THR A 144 16.20 7.17 -13.95
N LEU A 145 16.28 5.93 -14.46
CA LEU A 145 16.25 4.71 -13.68
C LEU A 145 17.69 4.26 -13.39
N TYR A 146 18.03 4.08 -12.14
CA TYR A 146 19.33 3.57 -11.69
C TYR A 146 19.15 2.13 -11.26
N ILE A 147 19.61 1.19 -12.09
CA ILE A 147 19.46 -0.24 -11.85
C ILE A 147 20.63 -0.74 -11.02
N GLN A 148 20.34 -1.39 -9.90
CA GLN A 148 21.37 -1.95 -9.04
C GLN A 148 21.88 -3.28 -9.61
N ASP A 149 23.20 -3.48 -9.64
CA ASP A 149 23.77 -4.78 -9.97
C ASP A 149 24.07 -5.62 -8.72
N GLN A 150 24.44 -6.88 -8.94
CA GLN A 150 24.78 -7.84 -7.87
C GLN A 150 26.04 -7.43 -7.07
N GLN A 151 26.81 -6.45 -7.54
CA GLN A 151 27.95 -5.86 -6.82
C GLN A 151 27.54 -4.61 -6.00
N GLY A 152 26.29 -4.15 -6.13
CA GLY A 152 25.75 -2.97 -5.46
C GLY A 152 26.07 -1.65 -6.17
N GLN A 153 26.48 -1.69 -7.44
CA GLN A 153 26.65 -0.49 -8.26
C GLN A 153 25.33 -0.14 -8.96
N PHE A 154 25.09 1.16 -9.13
CA PHE A 154 23.90 1.68 -9.78
C PHE A 154 24.21 2.15 -11.20
N ASN A 155 23.58 1.52 -12.19
CA ASN A 155 23.74 1.81 -13.61
C ASN A 155 22.58 2.68 -14.10
N ALA A 156 22.90 3.87 -14.61
CA ALA A 156 21.89 4.83 -15.02
C ALA A 156 21.33 4.53 -16.42
N HIS A 157 20.01 4.53 -16.55
CA HIS A 157 19.26 4.47 -17.79
C HIS A 157 18.29 5.65 -17.88
N THR A 158 18.53 6.55 -18.84
CA THR A 158 17.69 7.73 -19.05
C THR A 158 16.65 7.45 -20.15
N PHE A 159 15.41 7.85 -19.89
CA PHE A 159 14.30 7.73 -20.83
C PHE A 159 13.39 8.96 -20.81
N THR A 160 12.70 9.20 -21.92
CA THR A 160 11.70 10.26 -22.02
C THR A 160 10.31 9.75 -21.65
N LYS A 161 9.65 10.45 -20.75
CA LYS A 161 8.23 10.24 -20.40
C LYS A 161 7.51 11.57 -20.55
N GLN A 162 6.35 11.56 -21.18
CA GLN A 162 5.59 12.79 -21.33
C GLN A 162 5.09 13.23 -19.96
N ALA A 163 5.51 14.42 -19.52
CA ALA A 163 5.03 15.00 -18.28
C ALA A 163 3.53 15.24 -18.32
N GLN A 164 2.92 15.06 -17.17
CA GLN A 164 1.51 15.33 -16.96
C GLN A 164 1.36 16.65 -16.21
N PHE A 165 0.49 17.49 -16.75
CA PHE A 165 0.33 18.86 -16.31
C PHE A 165 -1.12 19.13 -15.94
N ARG A 166 -1.32 19.87 -14.85
CA ARG A 166 -2.62 20.45 -14.51
C ARG A 166 -2.47 21.96 -14.45
N GLY A 167 -3.25 22.67 -15.25
CA GLY A 167 -3.32 24.13 -15.26
C GLY A 167 -4.56 24.63 -14.54
N ASP A 168 -4.43 25.70 -13.76
CA ASP A 168 -5.57 26.44 -13.22
C ASP A 168 -5.31 27.96 -13.29
N PHE A 169 -6.37 28.73 -13.59
CA PHE A 169 -6.33 30.19 -13.57
C PHE A 169 -6.89 30.67 -12.23
N ARG A 170 -6.02 31.23 -11.38
CA ARG A 170 -6.43 31.83 -10.11
C ARG A 170 -6.00 33.28 -10.02
N ALA A 171 -6.96 34.18 -9.87
CA ALA A 171 -6.74 35.61 -9.66
C ALA A 171 -5.75 36.23 -10.70
N ASN A 172 -6.03 36.03 -11.99
CA ASN A 172 -5.21 36.48 -13.13
C ASN A 172 -3.79 35.87 -13.20
N ARG A 173 -3.50 34.77 -12.50
CA ARG A 173 -2.25 34.02 -12.62
C ARG A 173 -2.53 32.62 -13.18
N PHE A 174 -1.68 32.18 -14.09
CA PHE A 174 -1.65 30.79 -14.55
C PHE A 174 -0.74 29.99 -13.62
N LYS A 175 -1.30 28.99 -12.95
CA LYS A 175 -0.54 28.01 -12.16
C LYS A 175 -0.48 26.71 -12.95
N LEU A 176 0.73 26.18 -13.12
CA LEU A 176 0.99 24.88 -13.71
C LEU A 176 1.51 23.95 -12.62
N ASP A 177 0.76 22.90 -12.33
CA ASP A 177 1.17 21.82 -11.45
C ASP A 177 1.69 20.68 -12.34
N ILE A 178 2.93 20.24 -12.09
CA ILE A 178 3.58 19.12 -12.77
C ILE A 178 3.61 17.95 -11.80
N ASP A 179 3.02 16.83 -12.19
CA ASP A 179 3.16 15.60 -11.40
C ASP A 179 4.43 14.86 -11.81
N ILE A 180 5.43 14.91 -10.93
CA ILE A 180 6.71 14.22 -11.08
C ILE A 180 6.75 12.90 -10.28
N SER A 181 5.66 12.54 -9.59
CA SER A 181 5.61 11.50 -8.55
C SER A 181 4.73 10.30 -8.93
N ILE A 182 4.98 9.69 -10.09
CA ILE A 182 4.27 8.48 -10.50
C ILE A 182 5.25 7.32 -10.46
N ALA A 183 5.21 6.56 -9.36
CA ALA A 183 5.89 5.26 -9.30
C ALA A 183 5.24 4.31 -10.31
N PRO A 184 6.03 3.62 -11.14
CA PRO A 184 5.49 2.68 -12.10
C PRO A 184 5.01 1.41 -11.40
N GLN A 185 4.07 0.73 -12.04
CA GLN A 185 3.83 -0.68 -11.80
C GLN A 185 4.80 -1.52 -12.64
N VAL A 186 5.19 -2.69 -12.15
CA VAL A 186 6.23 -3.54 -12.78
C VAL A 186 5.65 -4.90 -13.15
N PHE A 187 5.42 -5.12 -14.44
CA PHE A 187 4.86 -6.37 -14.98
C PHE A 187 5.23 -6.56 -16.44
N ASP A 188 5.25 -7.80 -16.91
CA ASP A 188 5.48 -8.14 -18.32
C ASP A 188 4.19 -7.89 -19.12
N LEU A 189 4.07 -6.71 -19.72
CA LEU A 189 2.83 -6.29 -20.37
C LEU A 189 2.69 -6.89 -21.77
N ASN A 190 3.81 -7.07 -22.48
CA ASN A 190 3.85 -7.56 -23.85
C ASN A 190 4.13 -9.07 -23.96
N GLN A 191 4.34 -9.75 -22.84
CA GLN A 191 4.58 -11.20 -22.71
C GLN A 191 5.88 -11.64 -23.40
N ASP A 192 6.93 -10.82 -23.33
CA ASP A 192 8.25 -11.13 -23.89
C ASP A 192 9.23 -11.75 -22.87
N GLY A 193 8.78 -11.91 -21.62
CA GLY A 193 9.56 -12.45 -20.51
C GLY A 193 10.40 -11.41 -19.77
N LEU A 194 10.32 -10.12 -20.15
CA LEU A 194 10.95 -9.01 -19.46
C LEU A 194 9.88 -8.14 -18.78
N THR A 195 10.24 -7.51 -17.67
CA THR A 195 9.29 -6.66 -16.92
C THR A 195 9.31 -5.23 -17.42
N ASP A 196 8.13 -4.72 -17.78
CA ASP A 196 7.94 -3.35 -18.24
C ASP A 196 7.59 -2.41 -17.08
N LEU A 197 7.81 -1.11 -17.28
CA LEU A 197 7.37 -0.08 -16.33
C LEU A 197 6.13 0.65 -16.84
N VAL A 198 5.03 0.55 -16.09
CA VAL A 198 3.75 1.18 -16.45
C VAL A 198 3.41 2.32 -15.52
N PHE A 199 3.42 3.52 -16.09
CA PHE A 199 3.07 4.78 -15.44
C PHE A 199 1.61 5.11 -15.73
N SER A 200 0.71 4.73 -14.83
CA SER A 200 -0.72 4.94 -14.99
C SER A 200 -1.22 6.14 -14.18
N ASN A 201 -2.28 6.77 -14.65
CA ASN A 201 -3.13 7.65 -13.87
C ASN A 201 -4.59 7.33 -14.21
N LYS A 202 -5.53 8.13 -13.68
CA LYS A 202 -6.98 7.98 -13.91
C LYS A 202 -7.43 8.03 -15.39
N LYS A 203 -6.61 8.54 -16.31
CA LYS A 203 -7.00 8.88 -17.69
C LYS A 203 -6.20 8.16 -18.77
N ASN A 204 -4.97 7.74 -18.49
CA ASN A 204 -4.10 7.03 -19.43
C ASN A 204 -2.98 6.29 -18.68
N ALA A 205 -2.30 5.42 -19.41
CA ALA A 205 -1.03 4.83 -18.97
C ALA A 205 0.04 4.99 -20.04
N GLN A 206 1.26 5.23 -19.61
CA GLN A 206 2.47 5.25 -20.43
C GLN A 206 3.35 4.06 -20.04
N VAL A 207 3.90 3.34 -21.01
CA VAL A 207 4.67 2.12 -20.82
C VAL A 207 6.10 2.35 -21.28
N LEU A 208 7.08 2.02 -20.44
CA LEU A 208 8.47 1.88 -20.84
C LEU A 208 8.77 0.39 -21.01
N LEU A 209 8.88 -0.05 -22.26
CA LEU A 209 9.15 -1.46 -22.56
C LEU A 209 10.58 -1.83 -22.19
N ALA A 210 10.75 -3.00 -21.59
CA ALA A 210 12.05 -3.64 -21.47
C ALA A 210 12.51 -4.22 -22.83
N ASN A 211 13.80 -4.48 -22.96
CA ASN A 211 14.40 -5.16 -24.10
C ASN A 211 15.76 -5.77 -23.71
N GLU A 212 16.42 -6.46 -24.64
CA GLU A 212 17.71 -7.11 -24.38
C GLU A 212 18.82 -6.16 -23.88
N ALA A 213 18.71 -4.86 -24.14
CA ALA A 213 19.66 -3.83 -23.67
C ALA A 213 19.24 -3.16 -22.36
N GLY A 214 18.15 -3.62 -21.71
CA GLY A 214 17.57 -3.03 -20.50
C GLY A 214 16.18 -2.49 -20.77
N PHE A 215 16.06 -1.18 -20.95
CA PHE A 215 14.77 -0.51 -21.20
C PHE A 215 14.82 0.36 -22.46
N ALA A 216 13.65 0.64 -23.04
CA ALA A 216 13.51 1.59 -24.14
C ALA A 216 13.93 3.01 -23.71
N HIS A 217 14.17 3.90 -24.68
CA HIS A 217 14.55 5.30 -24.41
C HIS A 217 13.35 6.25 -24.31
N SER A 218 12.13 5.78 -24.58
CA SER A 218 10.92 6.58 -24.53
C SER A 218 9.71 5.73 -24.18
N THR A 219 8.75 6.29 -23.45
CA THR A 219 7.48 5.63 -23.18
C THR A 219 6.52 5.70 -24.38
N SER A 220 5.64 4.72 -24.50
CA SER A 220 4.48 4.74 -25.40
C SER A 220 3.16 4.70 -24.62
N TYR A 221 2.08 5.26 -25.16
CA TYR A 221 0.76 5.14 -24.54
C TYR A 221 0.21 3.73 -24.67
N LEU A 222 -0.35 3.20 -23.58
CA LEU A 222 -1.14 1.98 -23.60
C LEU A 222 -2.52 2.26 -24.20
N ASP A 223 -2.90 1.48 -25.21
CA ASP A 223 -4.24 1.54 -25.79
C ASP A 223 -5.19 0.60 -25.05
N PHE A 224 -6.17 1.19 -24.36
CA PHE A 224 -7.21 0.45 -23.64
C PHE A 224 -8.36 -0.02 -24.55
N ASN A 225 -8.38 0.39 -25.84
CA ASN A 225 -9.49 0.18 -26.76
C ASN A 225 -10.84 0.70 -26.23
N MET A 226 -10.81 1.73 -25.37
CA MET A 226 -12.00 2.36 -24.81
C MET A 226 -11.79 3.85 -24.57
N GLN A 227 -12.88 4.62 -24.55
CA GLN A 227 -12.83 6.06 -24.32
C GLN A 227 -12.96 6.37 -22.82
N LEU A 228 -11.85 6.79 -22.22
CA LEU A 228 -11.81 7.27 -20.83
C LEU A 228 -12.20 8.76 -20.74
N GLY A 229 -12.63 9.19 -19.56
CA GLY A 229 -13.05 10.57 -19.28
C GLY A 229 -14.57 10.74 -19.19
N LYS A 230 -15.06 11.96 -19.44
CA LYS A 230 -16.49 12.27 -19.36
C LYS A 230 -17.26 11.50 -20.43
N THR A 231 -18.27 10.77 -19.98
CA THR A 231 -19.19 10.00 -20.81
C THR A 231 -20.38 10.87 -21.26
N PRO A 232 -21.13 10.45 -22.30
CA PRO A 232 -22.34 11.17 -22.75
C PRO A 232 -23.41 11.33 -21.67
N ASP A 233 -23.47 10.40 -20.70
CA ASP A 233 -24.43 10.39 -19.60
C ASP A 233 -24.02 11.31 -18.43
N GLY A 234 -22.91 12.05 -18.59
CA GLY A 234 -22.39 12.99 -17.60
C GLY A 234 -21.40 12.36 -16.61
N GLU A 235 -21.40 11.04 -16.45
CA GLU A 235 -20.47 10.31 -15.58
C GLU A 235 -19.02 10.37 -16.09
N THR A 236 -18.05 10.10 -15.23
CA THR A 236 -16.63 9.99 -15.62
C THR A 236 -16.14 8.55 -15.52
N LEU A 237 -15.64 8.00 -16.62
CA LEU A 237 -14.97 6.70 -16.66
C LEU A 237 -13.45 6.89 -16.48
N GLU A 238 -12.88 6.28 -15.45
CA GLU A 238 -11.46 6.37 -15.12
C GLU A 238 -10.82 4.99 -15.01
N ILE A 239 -9.50 4.93 -15.21
CA ILE A 239 -8.68 3.77 -14.79
C ILE A 239 -8.65 3.78 -13.27
N GLU A 240 -9.01 2.65 -12.66
CA GLU A 240 -8.86 2.45 -11.23
C GLU A 240 -7.56 1.71 -10.92
N SER A 241 -7.28 0.61 -11.62
CA SER A 241 -6.06 -0.17 -11.41
C SER A 241 -5.71 -1.05 -12.60
N LEU A 242 -4.43 -1.44 -12.67
CA LEU A 242 -3.89 -2.48 -13.55
C LEU A 242 -3.18 -3.51 -12.69
N LEU A 243 -3.56 -4.78 -12.79
CA LEU A 243 -3.04 -5.86 -11.95
C LEU A 243 -3.41 -7.21 -12.56
N ASP A 244 -2.60 -8.23 -12.34
CA ASP A 244 -2.94 -9.62 -12.66
C ASP A 244 -3.71 -10.21 -11.46
N ILE A 245 -5.04 -10.27 -11.55
CA ILE A 245 -5.90 -10.64 -10.39
C ILE A 245 -5.97 -12.15 -10.22
N ASN A 246 -5.99 -12.86 -11.33
CA ASN A 246 -6.15 -14.31 -11.37
C ASN A 246 -4.82 -15.06 -11.50
N ASN A 247 -3.70 -14.35 -11.41
CA ASN A 247 -2.34 -14.87 -11.54
C ASN A 247 -2.15 -15.71 -12.82
N ASP A 248 -2.81 -15.32 -13.92
CA ASP A 248 -2.70 -16.02 -15.21
C ASP A 248 -1.53 -15.51 -16.07
N GLY A 249 -0.81 -14.51 -15.57
CA GLY A 249 0.32 -13.86 -16.21
C GLY A 249 -0.08 -12.65 -17.03
N PHE A 250 -1.37 -12.37 -17.24
CA PHE A 250 -1.84 -11.23 -18.02
C PHE A 250 -2.36 -10.10 -17.12
N VAL A 251 -2.02 -8.87 -17.48
CA VAL A 251 -2.47 -7.70 -16.72
C VAL A 251 -3.94 -7.43 -17.02
N ASP A 252 -4.76 -7.39 -15.98
CA ASP A 252 -6.17 -6.99 -16.04
C ASP A 252 -6.34 -5.49 -15.84
N LEU A 253 -7.45 -4.95 -16.35
CA LEU A 253 -7.85 -3.55 -16.17
C LEU A 253 -9.11 -3.45 -15.34
N ILE A 254 -9.07 -2.64 -14.29
CA ILE A 254 -10.27 -2.19 -13.59
C ILE A 254 -10.57 -0.75 -14.00
N THR A 255 -11.79 -0.54 -14.49
CA THR A 255 -12.32 0.80 -14.71
C THR A 255 -13.39 1.12 -13.67
N LYS A 256 -13.47 2.39 -13.30
CA LYS A 256 -14.54 2.90 -12.44
C LYS A 256 -15.30 4.01 -13.11
N LYS A 257 -16.61 3.97 -12.94
CA LYS A 257 -17.56 4.97 -13.43
C LYS A 257 -18.07 5.76 -12.25
N ILE A 258 -17.76 7.05 -12.24
CA ILE A 258 -18.08 7.97 -11.16
C ILE A 258 -19.22 8.89 -11.60
N PRO A 259 -20.35 8.92 -10.89
CA PRO A 259 -21.42 9.89 -11.15
C PRO A 259 -20.93 11.34 -10.98
N ASP A 260 -21.41 12.25 -11.84
CA ASP A 260 -21.15 13.70 -11.73
C ASP A 260 -22.24 14.32 -10.84
N VAL A 261 -22.05 14.20 -9.53
CA VAL A 261 -23.00 14.61 -8.49
C VAL A 261 -22.28 15.41 -7.41
N ASP A 262 -22.98 16.41 -6.85
CA ASP A 262 -22.45 17.33 -5.85
C ASP A 262 -23.32 17.37 -4.60
N GLY A 263 -22.73 17.83 -3.50
CA GLY A 263 -23.46 18.09 -2.26
C GLY A 263 -24.01 16.81 -1.61
N MET A 264 -25.28 16.85 -1.19
CA MET A 264 -25.90 15.73 -0.49
C MET A 264 -26.15 14.52 -1.40
N ASP A 265 -26.36 14.74 -2.70
CA ASP A 265 -26.62 13.65 -3.66
C ASP A 265 -25.39 12.74 -3.83
N ALA A 266 -24.18 13.30 -3.64
CA ALA A 266 -22.94 12.53 -3.64
C ALA A 266 -22.86 11.51 -2.51
N MET A 267 -23.60 11.70 -1.41
CA MET A 267 -23.60 10.78 -0.26
C MET A 267 -24.39 9.50 -0.52
N SER A 268 -25.36 9.56 -1.43
CA SER A 268 -26.14 8.39 -1.89
C SER A 268 -25.71 7.87 -3.26
N ALA A 269 -24.63 8.42 -3.81
CA ALA A 269 -24.16 8.06 -5.13
C ALA A 269 -23.32 6.80 -5.12
N THR A 270 -23.49 6.02 -6.17
CA THR A 270 -22.89 4.70 -6.33
C THR A 270 -21.81 4.72 -7.39
N VAL A 271 -20.66 4.14 -7.08
CA VAL A 271 -19.56 3.93 -8.01
C VAL A 271 -19.69 2.52 -8.61
N HIS A 272 -19.75 2.46 -9.93
CA HIS A 272 -19.79 1.19 -10.66
C HIS A 272 -18.39 0.85 -11.18
N ARG A 273 -18.03 -0.43 -11.11
CA ARG A 273 -16.71 -0.92 -11.53
C ARG A 273 -16.82 -2.10 -12.48
N GLN A 274 -15.85 -2.17 -13.37
CA GLN A 274 -15.76 -3.18 -14.41
C GLN A 274 -14.34 -3.73 -14.47
N LEU A 275 -14.22 -5.05 -14.35
CA LEU A 275 -12.98 -5.79 -14.56
C LEU A 275 -12.93 -6.29 -16.00
N HIS A 276 -11.88 -5.92 -16.72
CA HIS A 276 -11.56 -6.37 -18.05
C HIS A 276 -10.32 -7.27 -17.98
N MET A 277 -10.51 -8.57 -18.20
CA MET A 277 -9.42 -9.54 -18.12
C MET A 277 -8.36 -9.29 -19.19
N GLY A 278 -7.10 -9.47 -18.83
CA GLY A 278 -5.95 -9.41 -19.73
C GLY A 278 -5.99 -10.51 -20.79
N LEU A 279 -5.30 -10.26 -21.90
CA LEU A 279 -5.24 -11.20 -23.03
C LEU A 279 -3.79 -11.51 -23.39
N ALA A 280 -3.53 -12.75 -23.82
CA ALA A 280 -2.20 -13.24 -24.15
C ALA A 280 -1.46 -12.51 -25.28
N ALA A 281 -2.19 -11.77 -26.13
CA ALA A 281 -1.60 -10.95 -27.19
C ALA A 281 -1.48 -9.46 -26.80
N GLY A 282 -1.67 -9.14 -25.52
CA GLY A 282 -1.87 -7.80 -25.00
C GLY A 282 -3.31 -7.30 -25.16
N GLY A 283 -3.65 -6.27 -24.39
CA GLY A 283 -4.98 -5.67 -24.35
C GLY A 283 -5.94 -6.39 -23.41
N PHE A 284 -7.22 -5.99 -23.47
CA PHE A 284 -8.22 -6.36 -22.48
C PHE A 284 -9.49 -6.91 -23.11
N ALA A 285 -10.15 -7.83 -22.41
CA ALA A 285 -11.42 -8.40 -22.81
C ALA A 285 -12.52 -7.32 -22.91
N GLN A 286 -13.21 -7.30 -24.05
CA GLN A 286 -14.31 -6.35 -24.30
C GLN A 286 -15.53 -6.62 -23.41
N LYS A 287 -15.77 -7.89 -23.07
CA LYS A 287 -16.82 -8.26 -22.12
C LYS A 287 -16.25 -8.15 -20.70
N ALA A 288 -16.60 -7.07 -20.02
CA ALA A 288 -16.21 -6.87 -18.63
C ALA A 288 -17.04 -7.70 -17.65
N ILE A 289 -16.41 -8.03 -16.53
CA ILE A 289 -17.01 -8.57 -15.31
C ILE A 289 -17.48 -7.38 -14.47
N LYS A 290 -18.75 -7.41 -14.06
CA LYS A 290 -19.27 -6.37 -13.16
C LYS A 290 -18.81 -6.69 -11.74
N LEU A 291 -18.24 -5.70 -11.07
CA LEU A 291 -17.83 -5.82 -9.69
C LEU A 291 -18.88 -5.22 -8.76
N PRO A 292 -18.93 -5.62 -7.48
CA PRO A 292 -19.82 -5.03 -6.49
C PRO A 292 -19.74 -3.51 -6.45
N GLU A 293 -20.90 -2.88 -6.31
CA GLU A 293 -21.05 -1.44 -6.21
C GLU A 293 -20.59 -0.92 -4.85
N THR A 294 -20.08 0.31 -4.77
CA THR A 294 -19.79 0.96 -3.48
C THR A 294 -20.33 2.37 -3.47
N SER A 295 -20.48 2.97 -2.29
CA SER A 295 -20.62 4.42 -2.18
C SER A 295 -19.37 5.15 -2.70
N MET A 296 -19.48 6.47 -2.88
CA MET A 296 -18.41 7.34 -3.39
C MET A 296 -17.10 7.30 -2.58
N ILE A 297 -17.15 6.97 -1.29
CA ILE A 297 -15.96 6.82 -0.43
C ILE A 297 -15.61 5.37 -0.14
N GLY A 298 -16.44 4.43 -0.59
CA GLY A 298 -16.15 3.01 -0.55
C GLY A 298 -15.13 2.62 -1.61
N ASN A 299 -14.53 1.44 -1.44
CA ASN A 299 -13.49 0.94 -2.32
C ASN A 299 -13.55 -0.58 -2.45
N ILE A 300 -12.89 -1.11 -3.48
CA ILE A 300 -12.61 -2.53 -3.62
C ILE A 300 -11.10 -2.76 -3.72
N LYS A 301 -10.65 -3.95 -3.34
CA LYS A 301 -9.25 -4.36 -3.41
C LYS A 301 -9.12 -5.81 -3.86
N PHE A 302 -7.93 -6.12 -4.38
CA PHE A 302 -7.49 -7.43 -4.90
C PHE A 302 -6.02 -7.65 -4.53
N ASP A 303 -5.68 -7.35 -3.29
CA ASP A 303 -4.31 -7.44 -2.77
C ASP A 303 -4.06 -8.72 -1.96
N GLU A 304 -5.06 -9.60 -1.82
CA GLU A 304 -5.02 -10.71 -0.87
C GLU A 304 -5.70 -11.97 -1.42
N ASP A 305 -5.10 -13.13 -1.14
CA ASP A 305 -5.64 -14.47 -1.37
C ASP A 305 -5.96 -15.08 0.01
N PHE A 306 -7.24 -15.14 0.37
CA PHE A 306 -7.62 -15.42 1.76
C PHE A 306 -7.45 -16.90 2.13
N ASP A 307 -7.63 -17.80 1.17
CA ASP A 307 -7.52 -19.24 1.38
C ASP A 307 -6.30 -19.90 0.74
N ASN A 308 -5.41 -19.08 0.18
CA ASN A 308 -4.15 -19.47 -0.43
C ASN A 308 -4.34 -20.45 -1.60
N ASP A 309 -5.36 -20.21 -2.44
CA ASP A 309 -5.66 -21.01 -3.63
C ASP A 309 -4.99 -20.50 -4.92
N GLY A 310 -4.28 -19.38 -4.82
CA GLY A 310 -3.54 -18.73 -5.90
C GLY A 310 -4.36 -17.69 -6.66
N LEU A 311 -5.60 -17.41 -6.26
CA LEU A 311 -6.47 -16.41 -6.88
C LEU A 311 -6.71 -15.26 -5.89
N MET A 312 -6.60 -14.00 -6.35
CA MET A 312 -6.86 -12.86 -5.47
C MET A 312 -8.37 -12.69 -5.26
N ASP A 313 -8.78 -12.61 -4.00
CA ASP A 313 -10.19 -12.42 -3.63
C ASP A 313 -10.58 -10.94 -3.67
N LEU A 314 -11.85 -10.70 -3.98
CA LEU A 314 -12.39 -9.34 -4.01
C LEU A 314 -12.77 -8.92 -2.60
N GLN A 315 -12.08 -7.90 -2.09
CA GLN A 315 -12.47 -7.23 -0.85
C GLN A 315 -13.28 -5.98 -1.19
N ARG A 316 -14.39 -5.77 -0.51
CA ARG A 316 -15.25 -4.60 -0.65
C ARG A 316 -15.36 -3.90 0.69
N PHE A 317 -15.15 -2.59 0.67
CA PHE A 317 -15.32 -1.68 1.79
C PHE A 317 -16.37 -0.67 1.40
N ASN A 318 -17.56 -0.76 1.99
CA ASN A 318 -18.65 0.13 1.68
C ASN A 318 -19.08 0.90 2.92
N ILE A 319 -19.48 2.16 2.71
CA ILE A 319 -19.99 3.02 3.78
C ILE A 319 -21.31 3.58 3.31
N ASP A 320 -22.37 3.27 4.06
CA ASP A 320 -23.70 3.80 3.80
C ASP A 320 -23.94 5.04 4.67
N PHE A 321 -24.11 6.18 4.01
CA PHE A 321 -24.42 7.43 4.69
C PHE A 321 -25.91 7.53 5.01
N GLY A 322 -26.30 7.00 6.16
CA GLY A 322 -27.60 7.29 6.75
C GLY A 322 -27.70 8.73 7.28
N PHE A 323 -28.93 9.20 7.48
CA PHE A 323 -29.21 10.48 8.13
C PHE A 323 -28.54 10.60 9.53
N GLY A 324 -28.42 9.47 10.25
CA GLY A 324 -27.74 9.42 11.54
C GLY A 324 -26.25 9.80 11.45
N THR A 325 -25.53 9.24 10.48
CA THR A 325 -24.11 9.52 10.22
C THR A 325 -23.90 10.99 9.81
N ILE A 326 -24.81 11.54 9.01
CA ILE A 326 -24.76 12.96 8.62
C ILE A 326 -24.96 13.86 9.84
N ALA A 327 -25.95 13.55 10.69
CA ALA A 327 -26.22 14.32 11.89
C ALA A 327 -25.05 14.24 12.89
N SER A 328 -24.45 13.06 13.07
CA SER A 328 -23.31 12.88 13.97
C SER A 328 -22.08 13.64 13.47
N MET A 329 -21.78 13.63 12.17
CA MET A 329 -20.73 14.46 11.58
C MET A 329 -20.96 15.96 11.82
N ALA A 330 -22.20 16.44 11.60
CA ALA A 330 -22.53 17.85 11.78
C ALA A 330 -22.38 18.30 13.26
N MET A 331 -22.78 17.44 14.21
CA MET A 331 -22.65 17.71 15.64
C MET A 331 -21.20 17.55 16.14
N GLY A 332 -20.44 16.62 15.56
CA GLY A 332 -19.05 16.32 15.90
C GLY A 332 -18.03 17.25 15.24
N GLY A 333 -18.48 18.26 14.48
CA GLY A 333 -17.58 19.21 13.81
C GLY A 333 -16.82 18.62 12.62
N GLY A 334 -17.38 17.60 11.97
CA GLY A 334 -16.77 16.89 10.83
C GLY A 334 -16.12 15.55 11.16
N ASP A 335 -16.16 15.14 12.43
CA ASP A 335 -15.64 13.85 12.91
C ASP A 335 -16.78 12.95 13.39
N THR A 336 -16.74 11.66 13.04
CA THR A 336 -17.68 10.67 13.55
C THR A 336 -17.12 9.25 13.47
N GLU A 337 -17.80 8.29 14.12
CA GLU A 337 -17.60 6.86 13.87
C GLU A 337 -18.58 6.42 12.79
N VAL A 338 -18.10 5.71 11.78
CA VAL A 338 -18.91 5.16 10.69
C VAL A 338 -18.81 3.65 10.68
N ASP A 339 -19.93 3.01 10.36
CA ASP A 339 -19.98 1.58 10.09
C ASP A 339 -19.50 1.35 8.65
N VAL A 340 -18.40 0.61 8.53
CA VAL A 340 -17.89 0.12 7.25
C VAL A 340 -18.36 -1.31 7.09
N GLU A 341 -19.14 -1.56 6.05
CA GLU A 341 -19.47 -2.90 5.59
C GLU A 341 -18.26 -3.47 4.87
N PHE A 342 -17.64 -4.49 5.45
CA PHE A 342 -16.56 -5.24 4.82
C PHE A 342 -17.09 -6.58 4.33
N SER A 343 -16.96 -6.83 3.04
CA SER A 343 -17.31 -8.11 2.44
C SER A 343 -16.18 -8.66 1.58
N VAL A 344 -16.09 -10.00 1.51
CA VAL A 344 -15.12 -10.71 0.67
C VAL A 344 -15.86 -11.65 -0.26
N HIS A 345 -15.54 -11.59 -1.55
CA HIS A 345 -16.09 -12.47 -2.57
C HIS A 345 -14.99 -13.32 -3.16
N LYS A 346 -15.18 -14.64 -3.10
CA LYS A 346 -14.20 -15.60 -3.56
C LYS A 346 -14.02 -15.51 -5.08
N GLN A 347 -12.78 -15.48 -5.55
CA GLN A 347 -12.52 -15.63 -6.98
C GLN A 347 -12.71 -17.10 -7.43
N LEU A 348 -13.38 -17.27 -8.56
CA LEU A 348 -13.63 -18.56 -9.18
C LEU A 348 -12.61 -18.79 -10.30
N THR A 349 -12.32 -20.06 -10.61
CA THR A 349 -11.46 -20.45 -11.74
C THR A 349 -11.92 -19.94 -13.11
N SER A 350 -13.15 -19.44 -13.22
CA SER A 350 -13.66 -18.76 -14.41
C SER A 350 -13.23 -17.29 -14.52
N GLY A 351 -12.52 -16.76 -13.52
CA GLY A 351 -12.21 -15.34 -13.36
C GLY A 351 -13.37 -14.50 -12.80
N GLN A 352 -14.56 -15.09 -12.62
CA GLN A 352 -15.68 -14.42 -11.94
C GLN A 352 -15.49 -14.46 -10.42
N PHE A 353 -16.28 -13.67 -9.71
CA PHE A 353 -16.38 -13.72 -8.25
C PHE A 353 -17.71 -14.36 -7.83
N SER A 354 -17.77 -14.86 -6.60
CA SER A 354 -19.03 -15.30 -5.99
C SER A 354 -20.07 -14.17 -6.03
N GLU A 355 -21.31 -14.52 -6.39
CA GLU A 355 -22.40 -13.56 -6.46
C GLU A 355 -22.73 -12.99 -5.08
N ASP A 356 -22.88 -13.88 -4.09
CA ASP A 356 -22.99 -13.53 -2.67
C ASP A 356 -21.60 -13.45 -2.02
N PRO A 357 -21.39 -12.59 -1.02
CA PRO A 357 -20.15 -12.56 -0.26
C PRO A 357 -19.94 -13.85 0.54
N ASN A 358 -18.71 -14.35 0.57
CA ASN A 358 -18.29 -15.47 1.41
C ASN A 358 -18.14 -15.04 2.88
N ALA A 359 -17.70 -13.81 3.10
CA ALA A 359 -17.62 -13.18 4.41
C ALA A 359 -18.22 -11.78 4.34
N ASP A 360 -18.99 -11.39 5.36
CA ASP A 360 -19.64 -10.08 5.44
C ASP A 360 -19.84 -9.67 6.91
N PHE A 361 -19.30 -8.51 7.28
CA PHE A 361 -19.45 -7.94 8.62
C PHE A 361 -19.18 -6.43 8.66
N GLU A 362 -19.78 -5.78 9.64
CA GLU A 362 -19.60 -4.35 9.91
C GLU A 362 -18.44 -4.10 10.89
N VAL A 363 -17.64 -3.08 10.59
CA VAL A 363 -16.57 -2.58 11.45
C VAL A 363 -16.70 -1.07 11.65
N GLU A 364 -16.68 -0.63 12.90
CA GLU A 364 -16.70 0.79 13.27
C GLU A 364 -15.31 1.40 13.04
N THR A 365 -15.24 2.50 12.27
CA THR A 365 -13.99 3.26 12.06
C THR A 365 -14.22 4.75 12.26
N PRO A 366 -13.27 5.48 12.88
CA PRO A 366 -13.31 6.93 12.88
C PRO A 366 -13.13 7.45 11.45
N LEU A 367 -13.95 8.43 11.09
CA LEU A 367 -13.87 9.20 9.84
C LEU A 367 -13.84 10.68 10.17
N SER A 368 -12.89 11.41 9.57
CA SER A 368 -12.73 12.86 9.73
C SER A 368 -12.75 13.53 8.37
N MET A 369 -13.50 14.62 8.22
CA MET A 369 -13.45 15.47 7.03
C MET A 369 -12.19 16.32 6.94
N SER A 370 -11.50 16.54 8.07
CA SER A 370 -10.34 17.45 8.14
C SER A 370 -9.02 16.81 7.67
N ASN A 371 -8.97 15.49 7.62
CA ASN A 371 -7.78 14.72 7.27
C ASN A 371 -8.08 13.77 6.10
N ASN A 372 -7.14 13.70 5.16
CA ASN A 372 -7.14 12.70 4.09
C ASN A 372 -6.69 11.32 4.61
N SER A 373 -7.27 10.87 5.73
CA SER A 373 -6.90 9.60 6.35
C SER A 373 -7.46 8.46 5.52
N SER A 374 -6.58 7.64 4.94
CA SER A 374 -6.93 6.33 4.39
C SER A 374 -7.68 5.54 5.47
N LEU A 375 -8.90 5.13 5.16
CA LEU A 375 -9.65 4.18 5.97
C LEU A 375 -8.85 2.87 5.99
N LYS A 376 -8.24 2.55 7.12
CA LYS A 376 -7.67 1.24 7.44
C LYS A 376 -8.54 0.59 8.52
N PRO A 377 -9.72 0.08 8.15
CA PRO A 377 -10.70 -0.41 9.12
C PRO A 377 -10.31 -1.78 9.70
N LEU A 378 -9.45 -2.53 9.02
CA LEU A 378 -8.96 -3.84 9.44
C LEU A 378 -7.49 -4.06 9.03
N PHE A 379 -6.90 -5.06 9.68
CA PHE A 379 -5.59 -5.63 9.41
C PHE A 379 -5.80 -7.06 8.90
N LEU A 380 -5.07 -7.45 7.86
CA LEU A 380 -5.11 -8.79 7.29
C LEU A 380 -3.77 -9.48 7.53
N GLY A 381 -3.81 -10.75 7.89
CA GLY A 381 -2.60 -11.55 8.09
C GLY A 381 -2.88 -12.84 8.84
N ASP A 382 -2.16 -13.90 8.52
CA ASP A 382 -2.24 -15.17 9.27
C ASP A 382 -1.59 -14.99 10.65
N ILE A 383 -2.39 -14.90 11.71
CA ILE A 383 -1.89 -14.77 13.08
C ILE A 383 -1.86 -16.11 13.82
N ASN A 384 -2.29 -17.20 13.18
CA ASN A 384 -2.50 -18.49 13.84
C ASN A 384 -1.67 -19.64 13.22
N GLY A 385 -1.06 -19.41 12.05
CA GLY A 385 -0.15 -20.30 11.35
C GLY A 385 -0.83 -21.38 10.52
N ASP A 386 -2.09 -21.18 10.10
CA ASP A 386 -2.83 -22.12 9.27
C ASP A 386 -2.84 -21.78 7.77
N ASN A 387 -1.99 -20.80 7.39
CA ASN A 387 -1.74 -20.33 6.04
C ASN A 387 -3.02 -19.82 5.35
N LYS A 388 -3.93 -19.23 6.13
CA LYS A 388 -5.10 -18.48 5.66
C LYS A 388 -5.09 -17.10 6.29
N LEU A 389 -5.60 -16.12 5.57
CA LEU A 389 -5.62 -14.76 6.09
C LEU A 389 -6.72 -14.60 7.14
N ASP A 390 -6.33 -14.07 8.29
CA ASP A 390 -7.26 -13.66 9.32
C ASP A 390 -7.60 -12.17 9.14
N ALA A 391 -8.84 -11.78 9.46
CA ALA A 391 -9.25 -10.39 9.50
C ALA A 391 -9.33 -9.89 10.95
N ILE A 392 -8.54 -8.87 11.26
CA ILE A 392 -8.40 -8.30 12.60
C ILE A 392 -8.86 -6.85 12.59
N TYR A 393 -9.70 -6.46 13.53
CA TYR A 393 -10.07 -5.05 13.70
C TYR A 393 -10.07 -4.63 15.18
N LYS A 394 -9.77 -3.36 15.42
CA LYS A 394 -9.77 -2.75 16.75
C LYS A 394 -11.21 -2.41 17.15
N SER A 395 -11.85 -3.29 17.94
CA SER A 395 -13.22 -3.11 18.44
C SER A 395 -13.32 -2.31 19.75
N GLY A 396 -12.20 -1.75 20.22
CA GLY A 396 -12.13 -0.84 21.36
C GLY A 396 -10.70 -0.64 21.85
N SER A 397 -10.48 0.21 22.84
CA SER A 397 -9.13 0.57 23.34
C SER A 397 -8.33 -0.60 23.94
N LYS A 398 -8.98 -1.75 24.19
CA LYS A 398 -8.34 -2.93 24.77
C LYS A 398 -8.67 -4.26 24.07
N THR A 399 -9.33 -4.21 22.92
CA THR A 399 -9.87 -5.42 22.28
C THR A 399 -9.59 -5.40 20.79
N LEU A 400 -8.93 -6.43 20.32
CA LEU A 400 -8.92 -6.82 18.91
C LEU A 400 -9.98 -7.88 18.72
N SER A 401 -10.83 -7.69 17.73
CA SER A 401 -11.73 -8.73 17.23
C SER A 401 -11.04 -9.40 16.05
N VAL A 402 -11.13 -10.74 15.99
CA VAL A 402 -10.49 -11.57 14.96
C VAL A 402 -11.54 -12.45 14.32
N TYR A 403 -11.62 -12.44 13.00
CA TYR A 403 -12.30 -13.45 12.19
C TYR A 403 -11.22 -14.32 11.57
N TYR A 404 -11.13 -15.58 12.00
CA TYR A 404 -10.09 -16.49 11.51
C TYR A 404 -10.39 -16.92 10.08
N GLY A 405 -9.35 -17.13 9.26
CA GLY A 405 -9.46 -17.64 7.91
C GLY A 405 -10.07 -19.05 7.85
N GLU A 406 -10.89 -19.30 6.83
CA GLU A 406 -11.52 -20.61 6.56
C GLU A 406 -11.53 -20.88 5.05
N THR A 407 -11.40 -22.15 4.63
CA THR A 407 -11.30 -22.48 3.20
C THR A 407 -12.58 -22.23 2.39
N THR A 408 -13.75 -22.40 2.99
CA THR A 408 -15.02 -22.31 2.24
C THR A 408 -15.58 -20.90 2.23
N ASP A 409 -15.68 -20.30 3.42
CA ASP A 409 -16.31 -19.01 3.63
C ASP A 409 -15.27 -17.86 3.66
N LEU A 410 -14.00 -18.16 3.38
CA LEU A 410 -12.82 -17.27 3.47
C LEU A 410 -12.52 -16.77 4.89
N LEU A 411 -13.52 -16.34 5.65
CA LEU A 411 -13.43 -15.93 7.04
C LEU A 411 -14.57 -16.55 7.87
N SER A 412 -14.25 -16.92 9.10
CA SER A 412 -15.21 -17.46 10.05
C SER A 412 -16.28 -16.44 10.41
N ALA A 413 -17.56 -16.79 10.35
CA ALA A 413 -18.64 -15.92 10.85
C ALA A 413 -18.54 -15.62 12.37
N LYS A 414 -17.76 -16.40 13.13
CA LYS A 414 -17.60 -16.25 14.58
C LYS A 414 -16.37 -15.43 14.93
N ARG A 415 -16.58 -14.18 15.35
CA ARG A 415 -15.51 -13.35 15.90
C ARG A 415 -14.94 -13.91 17.22
N LYS A 416 -13.63 -13.86 17.35
CA LYS A 416 -12.86 -14.08 18.58
C LYS A 416 -12.33 -12.75 19.10
N LYS A 417 -11.99 -12.68 20.39
CA LYS A 417 -11.54 -11.44 21.04
C LYS A 417 -10.18 -11.65 21.69
N ILE A 418 -9.21 -10.85 21.30
CA ILE A 418 -7.88 -10.79 21.93
C ILE A 418 -7.82 -9.50 22.76
N LYS A 419 -7.36 -9.61 24.01
CA LYS A 419 -7.29 -8.48 24.95
C LYS A 419 -5.86 -7.99 25.13
N HIS A 420 -5.58 -6.80 24.61
CA HIS A 420 -4.31 -6.08 24.82
C HIS A 420 -4.60 -4.60 24.98
N LYS A 421 -3.77 -3.85 25.72
CA LYS A 421 -3.79 -2.38 25.61
C LYS A 421 -3.43 -2.05 24.16
N LEU A 422 -4.26 -1.26 23.48
CA LEU A 422 -4.04 -0.88 22.09
C LEU A 422 -3.67 0.60 21.98
N PRO A 423 -2.88 0.99 20.96
CA PRO A 423 -2.71 2.38 20.57
C PRO A 423 -4.04 3.05 20.26
N GLU A 424 -4.08 4.37 20.34
CA GLU A 424 -5.30 5.12 19.99
C GLU A 424 -5.60 5.02 18.49
N LYS A 425 -4.57 5.18 17.66
CA LYS A 425 -4.67 5.21 16.20
C LYS A 425 -4.42 3.82 15.58
N ASN A 426 -5.18 3.47 14.55
CA ASN A 426 -5.07 2.16 13.90
C ASN A 426 -3.72 1.97 13.18
N HIS A 427 -3.14 3.02 12.59
CA HIS A 427 -1.85 2.93 11.90
C HIS A 427 -0.64 2.68 12.83
N ASP A 428 -0.84 2.71 14.14
CA ASP A 428 0.18 2.36 15.14
C ASP A 428 0.16 0.87 15.51
N ILE A 429 -0.67 0.08 14.82
CA ILE A 429 -0.76 -1.37 14.94
C ILE A 429 -0.24 -1.97 13.63
N LEU A 430 0.77 -2.83 13.72
CA LEU A 430 1.32 -3.57 12.57
C LEU A 430 1.23 -5.07 12.80
N LEU A 431 1.17 -5.80 11.69
CA LEU A 431 1.24 -7.26 11.61
C LEU A 431 2.50 -7.65 10.81
N LEU A 432 3.46 -8.28 11.46
CA LEU A 432 4.75 -8.64 10.86
C LEU A 432 5.20 -10.00 11.38
N ASP A 433 5.82 -10.83 10.53
CA ASP A 433 6.49 -12.04 11.01
C ASP A 433 7.86 -11.64 11.57
N ILE A 434 7.97 -11.56 12.90
CA ILE A 434 9.16 -11.01 13.56
C ILE A 434 10.15 -12.12 13.91
N ASN A 435 9.64 -13.31 14.18
CA ASN A 435 10.43 -14.48 14.59
C ASN A 435 10.67 -15.49 13.44
N ASN A 436 10.17 -15.20 12.24
CA ASN A 436 10.20 -16.06 11.04
C ASN A 436 9.53 -17.43 11.26
N ASP A 437 8.43 -17.47 12.01
CA ASP A 437 7.63 -18.68 12.23
C ASP A 437 6.43 -18.83 11.28
N ALA A 438 6.37 -17.96 10.26
CA ALA A 438 5.31 -17.83 9.27
C ALA A 438 3.97 -17.30 9.81
N LYS A 439 3.90 -16.90 11.08
CA LYS A 439 2.76 -16.16 11.63
C LYS A 439 3.07 -14.68 11.69
N LYS A 440 2.02 -13.87 11.61
CA LYS A 440 2.08 -12.44 11.88
C LYS A 440 1.98 -12.20 13.37
N ASP A 441 2.96 -11.49 13.89
CA ASP A 441 3.04 -10.96 15.25
C ASP A 441 2.49 -9.53 15.31
N PHE A 442 2.06 -9.09 16.49
CA PHE A 442 1.58 -7.73 16.69
C PHE A 442 2.70 -6.78 17.12
N VAL A 443 2.80 -5.63 16.46
CA VAL A 443 3.58 -4.48 16.90
C VAL A 443 2.63 -3.35 17.27
N PHE A 444 2.73 -2.86 18.49
CA PHE A 444 1.96 -1.73 18.99
C PHE A 444 2.89 -0.56 19.29
N LYS A 445 2.69 0.56 18.62
CA LYS A 445 3.37 1.83 18.92
C LYS A 445 2.46 2.71 19.78
N PHE A 446 2.93 3.09 20.96
CA PHE A 446 2.25 4.06 21.82
C PHE A 446 2.98 5.38 21.74
N THR A 447 2.26 6.47 21.48
CA THR A 447 2.84 7.81 21.39
C THR A 447 2.17 8.72 22.41
N ASP A 448 2.99 9.40 23.21
CA ASP A 448 2.57 10.45 24.14
C ASP A 448 2.39 11.78 23.40
N GLU A 449 1.73 12.76 24.03
CA GLU A 449 1.44 14.08 23.43
C GLU A 449 2.70 14.83 22.97
N ASP A 450 3.85 14.59 23.62
CA ASP A 450 5.13 15.23 23.29
C ASP A 450 5.90 14.52 22.15
N GLY A 451 5.31 13.47 21.56
CA GLY A 451 5.89 12.65 20.51
C GLY A 451 6.78 11.51 21.01
N THR A 452 7.02 11.40 22.32
CA THR A 452 7.75 10.24 22.88
C THR A 452 6.98 8.97 22.57
N SER A 453 7.67 7.99 22.01
CA SER A 453 7.03 6.77 21.51
C SER A 453 7.68 5.51 22.06
N THR A 454 6.84 4.53 22.39
CA THR A 454 7.24 3.22 22.88
C THR A 454 6.65 2.13 22.00
N ILE A 455 7.46 1.17 21.57
CA ILE A 455 7.05 -0.01 20.82
C ILE A 455 6.91 -1.18 21.78
N LYS A 456 5.83 -1.94 21.59
CA LYS A 456 5.57 -3.21 22.26
C LYS A 456 5.25 -4.27 21.23
N THR A 457 6.01 -5.37 21.27
CA THR A 457 5.81 -6.52 20.39
C THR A 457 5.16 -7.68 21.13
N VAL A 458 4.22 -8.36 20.48
CA VAL A 458 3.54 -9.56 20.99
C VAL A 458 3.66 -10.66 19.94
N ILE A 459 4.39 -11.72 20.29
CA ILE A 459 4.65 -12.88 19.45
C ILE A 459 3.52 -13.91 19.59
N ASN A 460 3.00 -14.43 18.48
CA ASN A 460 1.80 -15.30 18.42
C ASN A 460 2.05 -16.82 18.37
#